data_AF-A0A947FC78-F1
#
_entry.id   AF-A0A947FC78-F1
#
_cell.length_a   1.000
_cell.length_b   1.000
_cell.length_c   1.000
_cell.angle_alpha   90.00
_cell.angle_beta   90.00
_cell.angle_gamma   90.00
#
_symmetry.space_group_name_H-M   'P 1'
#
loop_
_entity.id
_entity.type
_entity.pdbx_description
1 polymer ?
#
loop_
_entity_poly.entity_id
_entity_poly.type
_entity_poly.pdbx_seq_one_letter_code
_entity_poly.pdbx_strand_id
1 'polypeptide(L)'
;MKVDKFKRQATLRVSTGGALDVNFFLSYSTEKHPGRELILDVLNSERSFIPLEDILKDEILMIGKNRFMDVELTDRDLLPETQEAREIEVQIELINGDLVEGTFYTDVPPDKLRVCDL
;
A
#
# COMPACT_ATOMS: atom_id res chain seq x y z
N MET A 1 -21.08 10.22 -16.12
CA MET A 1 -21.11 10.06 -14.64
C MET A 1 -19.70 10.34 -14.14
N LYS A 2 -19.50 11.41 -13.37
CA LYS A 2 -18.20 11.78 -12.81
C LYS A 2 -18.15 11.21 -11.39
N VAL A 3 -17.19 10.32 -11.12
CA VAL A 3 -16.99 9.77 -9.78
C VAL A 3 -16.02 10.69 -9.06
N ASP A 4 -16.46 11.31 -7.98
CA ASP A 4 -15.58 12.13 -7.16
C ASP A 4 -14.54 11.23 -6.48
N LYS A 5 -13.28 11.64 -6.61
CA LYS A 5 -12.12 10.96 -6.05
C LYS A 5 -11.30 11.94 -5.22
N PHE A 6 -10.65 11.44 -4.20
CA PHE A 6 -9.68 12.20 -3.42
C PHE A 6 -8.26 11.72 -3.72
N LYS A 7 -7.30 12.62 -3.52
CA LYS A 7 -5.88 12.35 -3.72
C LYS A 7 -5.26 11.89 -2.41
N ARG A 8 -4.38 10.90 -2.48
CA ARG A 8 -3.56 10.51 -1.34
C ARG A 8 -2.10 10.34 -1.75
N GLN A 9 -1.22 11.02 -1.02
CA GLN A 9 0.20 11.02 -1.29
C GLN A 9 0.86 9.72 -0.81
N ALA A 10 1.78 9.22 -1.63
CA ALA A 10 2.69 8.15 -1.28
C ALA A 10 3.97 8.26 -2.13
N THR A 11 5.06 7.65 -1.66
CA THR A 11 6.27 7.50 -2.45
C THR A 11 6.29 6.10 -3.06
N LEU A 12 6.28 6.05 -4.40
CA LEU A 12 6.32 4.81 -5.15
C LEU A 12 7.75 4.53 -5.61
N ARG A 13 8.30 3.38 -5.21
CA ARG A 13 9.54 2.87 -5.80
C ARG A 13 9.22 1.93 -6.95
N VAL A 14 9.88 2.16 -8.08
CA VAL A 14 9.68 1.37 -9.31
C VAL A 14 10.89 0.49 -9.61
N SER A 15 10.65 -0.62 -10.31
CA SER A 15 11.68 -1.62 -10.63
C SER A 15 12.85 -1.10 -11.46
N THR A 16 12.72 0.09 -12.09
CA THR A 16 13.81 0.77 -12.78
C THR A 16 14.78 1.49 -11.83
N GLY A 17 14.62 1.36 -10.51
CA GLY A 17 15.49 1.95 -9.49
C GLY A 17 15.18 3.41 -9.14
N GLY A 18 14.05 3.93 -9.61
CA GLY A 18 13.59 5.29 -9.30
C GLY A 18 12.55 5.31 -8.18
N ALA A 19 12.46 6.44 -7.48
CA ALA A 19 11.35 6.77 -6.59
C ALA A 19 10.56 7.95 -7.15
N LEU A 20 9.24 7.90 -7.01
CA LEU A 20 8.32 8.93 -7.47
C LEU A 20 7.39 9.31 -6.32
N ASP A 21 7.33 10.60 -6.00
CA ASP A 21 6.28 11.12 -5.13
C ASP A 21 4.99 11.28 -5.94
N VAL A 22 3.97 10.52 -5.56
CA VAL A 22 2.74 10.38 -6.34
C VAL A 22 1.49 10.58 -5.51
N ASN A 23 0.43 11.03 -6.17
CA ASN A 23 -0.92 10.97 -5.62
C ASN A 23 -1.72 9.81 -6.24
N PHE A 24 -2.28 8.96 -5.37
CA PHE A 24 -3.27 7.96 -5.72
C PHE A 24 -4.67 8.58 -5.79
N PHE A 25 -5.46 8.17 -6.78
CA PHE A 25 -6.86 8.62 -6.94
C PHE A 25 -7.86 7.62 -6.34
N LEU A 26 -8.28 7.89 -5.11
CA LEU A 26 -9.10 6.99 -4.29
C LEU A 26 -10.57 7.42 -4.28
N SER A 27 -11.46 6.45 -4.16
CA SER A 27 -12.92 6.64 -4.14
C SER A 27 -13.43 6.81 -2.71
N TYR A 28 -14.45 7.65 -2.50
CA TYR A 28 -15.03 7.86 -1.16
C TYR A 28 -15.80 6.65 -0.61
N SER A 29 -16.05 5.64 -1.43
CA SER A 29 -16.71 4.39 -1.07
C SER A 29 -16.05 3.22 -1.78
N THR A 30 -15.96 2.07 -1.11
CA THR A 30 -15.53 0.79 -1.69
C THR A 30 -16.57 -0.30 -1.42
N GLU A 31 -16.66 -1.29 -2.30
CA GLU A 31 -17.56 -2.45 -2.12
C GLU A 31 -16.95 -3.51 -1.19
N LYS A 32 -15.63 -3.46 -0.96
CA LYS A 32 -14.90 -4.47 -0.18
C LYS A 32 -15.08 -4.30 1.33
N HIS A 33 -15.18 -3.07 1.80
CA HIS A 33 -15.35 -2.75 3.21
C HIS A 33 -16.09 -1.41 3.37
N PRO A 34 -16.75 -1.17 4.52
CA PRO A 34 -17.30 0.15 4.81
C PRO A 34 -16.18 1.19 4.89
N GLY A 35 -16.42 2.37 4.30
CA GLY A 35 -15.48 3.50 4.36
C GLY A 35 -14.88 3.90 3.01
N ARG A 36 -13.80 4.69 3.08
CA ARG A 36 -13.09 5.21 1.91
C ARG A 36 -12.18 4.13 1.33
N GLU A 37 -12.00 4.12 0.01
CA GLU A 37 -11.03 3.25 -0.67
C GLU A 37 -9.62 3.61 -0.18
N LEU A 38 -8.83 2.60 0.18
CA LEU A 38 -7.45 2.74 0.63
C LEU A 38 -6.48 2.49 -0.53
N ILE A 39 -5.23 2.95 -0.39
CA ILE A 39 -4.16 2.59 -1.36
C ILE A 39 -4.00 1.07 -1.44
N LEU A 40 -4.14 0.36 -0.31
CA LEU A 40 -4.10 -1.10 -0.25
C LEU A 40 -5.19 -1.76 -1.11
N ASP A 41 -6.40 -1.20 -1.19
CA ASP A 41 -7.46 -1.75 -2.04
C ASP A 41 -7.09 -1.69 -3.52
N VAL A 42 -6.48 -0.58 -3.93
CA VAL A 42 -6.04 -0.33 -5.30
C VAL A 42 -4.91 -1.28 -5.68
N LEU A 43 -3.92 -1.45 -4.80
CA LEU A 43 -2.81 -2.39 -5.00
C LEU A 43 -3.30 -3.84 -5.08
N ASN A 44 -4.27 -4.22 -4.22
CA ASN A 44 -4.91 -5.54 -4.20
C ASN A 44 -6.10 -5.68 -5.17
N SER A 45 -6.24 -4.77 -6.13
CA SER A 45 -7.27 -4.89 -7.16
C SER A 45 -6.78 -5.69 -8.36
N GLU A 46 -7.71 -6.20 -9.17
CA GLU A 46 -7.42 -6.87 -10.45
C GLU A 46 -6.89 -5.90 -11.52
N ARG A 47 -6.78 -4.60 -11.22
CA ARG A 47 -6.28 -3.61 -12.17
C ARG A 47 -4.79 -3.83 -12.42
N SER A 48 -4.44 -4.03 -13.68
CA SER A 48 -3.03 -4.16 -14.10
C SER A 48 -2.31 -2.82 -14.17
N PHE A 49 -3.04 -1.71 -14.36
CA PHE A 49 -2.52 -0.36 -14.44
C PHE A 49 -3.22 0.54 -13.43
N ILE A 50 -2.43 1.38 -12.76
CA ILE A 50 -2.91 2.29 -11.74
C ILE A 50 -2.62 3.72 -12.22
N PRO A 51 -3.66 4.59 -12.33
CA PRO A 51 -3.46 5.99 -12.60
C PRO A 51 -2.93 6.68 -11.33
N LEU A 52 -1.84 7.42 -11.49
CA LEU A 52 -1.14 8.16 -10.45
C LEU A 52 -0.86 9.56 -10.96
N GLU A 53 -0.79 10.54 -10.09
CA GLU A 53 -0.29 11.88 -10.44
C GLU A 53 1.12 12.03 -9.91
N ASP A 54 2.08 12.36 -10.78
CA ASP A 54 3.45 12.74 -10.41
C ASP A 54 3.42 14.14 -9.80
N ILE A 55 3.76 14.25 -8.52
CA ILE A 55 3.67 15.51 -7.76
C ILE A 55 4.69 16.54 -8.27
N LEU A 56 5.85 16.10 -8.74
CA LEU A 56 6.90 17.00 -9.22
C LEU A 56 6.58 17.56 -10.60
N LYS A 57 5.93 16.76 -11.46
CA LYS A 57 5.61 17.13 -12.84
C LYS A 57 4.20 17.65 -13.05
N ASP A 58 3.31 17.44 -12.08
CA ASP A 58 1.88 17.74 -12.19
C ASP A 58 1.22 17.04 -13.39
N GLU A 59 1.62 15.78 -13.62
CA GLU A 59 1.17 14.96 -14.75
C GLU A 59 0.53 13.65 -14.27
N ILE A 60 -0.49 13.19 -15.00
CA ILE A 60 -1.11 11.88 -14.74
C ILE A 60 -0.32 10.79 -15.48
N LEU A 61 0.26 9.87 -14.71
CA LEU A 61 0.94 8.68 -15.18
C LEU A 61 0.04 7.45 -15.04
N MET A 62 0.15 6.53 -15.97
CA MET A 62 -0.51 5.22 -15.89
C MET A 62 0.56 4.15 -15.78
N ILE A 63 0.82 3.67 -14.56
CA ILE A 63 1.92 2.75 -14.27
C ILE A 63 1.37 1.33 -14.10
N GLY A 64 2.01 0.37 -14.76
CA GLY A 64 1.71 -1.05 -14.58
C GLY A 64 2.08 -1.50 -13.16
N LYS A 65 1.17 -2.19 -12.47
CA LYS A 65 1.38 -2.69 -11.10
C LYS A 65 2.62 -3.61 -11.00
N ASN A 66 2.96 -4.32 -12.09
CA ASN A 66 4.15 -5.15 -12.19
C ASN A 66 5.49 -4.38 -12.11
N ARG A 67 5.46 -3.04 -12.16
CA ARG A 67 6.65 -2.19 -11.99
C ARG A 67 6.79 -1.66 -10.58
N PHE A 68 5.81 -1.90 -9.70
CA PHE A 68 5.81 -1.42 -8.33
C PHE A 68 6.73 -2.33 -7.53
N MET A 69 7.71 -1.76 -6.82
CA MET A 69 8.56 -2.49 -5.89
C MET A 69 8.01 -2.36 -4.48
N ASP A 70 7.84 -1.13 -4.02
CA ASP A 70 7.24 -0.79 -2.73
C ASP A 70 6.52 0.56 -2.83
N VAL A 71 5.57 0.76 -1.92
CA VAL A 71 4.79 2.00 -1.78
C VAL A 71 4.89 2.43 -0.33
N GLU A 72 5.51 3.58 -0.09
CA GLU A 72 5.65 4.18 1.22
C GLU A 72 4.54 5.23 1.42
N LEU A 73 3.72 5.04 2.45
CA LEU A 73 2.59 5.93 2.73
C LEU A 73 3.07 7.14 3.53
N THR A 74 2.78 8.36 3.04
CA THR A 74 3.16 9.60 3.74
C THR A 74 2.42 9.76 5.07
N ASP A 75 1.15 9.36 5.10
CA ASP A 75 0.35 9.28 6.32
C ASP A 75 -0.07 7.83 6.55
N ARG A 76 0.19 7.32 7.76
CA ARG A 76 -0.24 5.99 8.21
C ARG A 76 -1.75 5.84 8.00
N ASP A 77 -2.12 5.12 6.95
CA ASP A 77 -3.52 4.85 6.58
C ASP A 77 -4.04 3.61 7.35
N LEU A 78 -3.79 3.63 8.66
CA LEU A 78 -4.13 2.53 9.56
C LEU A 78 -5.64 2.53 9.76
N LEU A 79 -6.29 1.42 9.40
CA LEU A 79 -7.65 1.11 9.81
C LEU A 79 -7.73 1.15 11.35
N PRO A 80 -8.88 1.49 11.96
CA PRO A 80 -9.04 1.47 13.41
C PRO A 80 -8.60 0.15 14.05
N GLU A 81 -8.79 -0.96 13.33
CA GLU A 81 -8.37 -2.32 13.73
C GLU A 81 -6.85 -2.43 13.94
N THR A 82 -6.04 -1.74 13.13
CA THR A 82 -4.57 -1.73 13.29
C THR A 82 -4.07 -0.87 14.46
N GLN A 83 -4.94 -0.14 15.17
CA GLN A 83 -4.53 0.63 16.37
C GLN A 83 -4.44 -0.24 17.63
N GLU A 84 -5.15 -1.38 17.69
CA GLU A 84 -5.11 -2.33 18.82
C GLU A 84 -4.20 -3.53 18.55
N ALA A 85 -3.79 -3.72 17.30
CA ALA A 85 -2.92 -4.80 16.87
C ALA A 85 -1.48 -4.64 17.40
N ARG A 86 -0.85 -5.75 17.79
CA ARG A 86 0.54 -5.74 18.29
C ARG A 86 1.53 -5.60 17.14
N GLU A 87 2.54 -4.77 17.35
CA GLU A 87 3.70 -4.61 16.48
C GLU A 87 4.66 -5.80 16.63
N ILE A 88 4.97 -6.46 15.52
CA ILE A 88 6.00 -7.49 15.40
C ILE A 88 7.05 -6.99 14.42
N GLU A 89 8.29 -6.85 14.91
CA GLU A 89 9.44 -6.56 14.05
C GLU A 89 9.72 -7.74 13.13
N VAL A 90 9.89 -7.44 11.85
CA VAL A 90 10.19 -8.42 10.82
C VAL A 90 11.30 -7.93 9.91
N GLN A 91 11.97 -8.91 9.32
CA GLN A 91 12.94 -8.70 8.26
C GLN A 91 12.51 -9.55 7.07
N ILE A 92 12.35 -8.91 5.92
CA ILE A 92 11.97 -9.54 4.66
C ILE A 92 13.20 -9.55 3.76
N GLU A 93 13.67 -10.74 3.40
CA GLU A 93 14.68 -10.91 2.37
C GLU A 93 14.00 -10.95 1.00
N LEU A 94 14.33 -9.98 0.16
CA LEU A 94 13.83 -9.90 -1.21
C LEU A 94 14.63 -10.84 -2.12
N ILE A 95 14.06 -11.21 -3.26
CA ILE A 95 14.70 -12.14 -4.23
C ILE A 95 16.04 -11.64 -4.79
N ASN A 96 16.33 -10.34 -4.65
CA ASN A 96 17.59 -9.73 -5.05
C ASN A 96 18.65 -9.72 -3.93
N GLY A 97 18.33 -10.28 -2.75
CA GLY A 97 19.20 -10.30 -1.57
C GLY A 97 19.11 -9.05 -0.70
N ASP A 98 18.28 -8.07 -1.05
CA ASP A 98 18.06 -6.89 -0.20
C ASP A 98 17.20 -7.26 1.02
N LEU A 99 17.49 -6.62 2.15
CA LEU A 99 16.74 -6.78 3.39
C LEU A 99 15.85 -5.56 3.62
N VAL A 100 14.56 -5.81 3.81
CA VAL A 100 13.58 -4.80 4.22
C VAL A 100 13.18 -5.09 5.65
N GLU A 101 13.53 -4.16 6.55
CA GLU A 101 13.11 -4.20 7.95
C GLU A 101 11.79 -3.44 8.11
N GLY A 102 10.89 -3.98 8.93
CA GLY A 102 9.59 -3.35 9.13
C GLY A 102 8.83 -3.97 10.29
N THR A 103 7.56 -3.60 10.38
CA THR A 103 6.69 -4.02 11.46
C THR A 103 5.38 -4.52 10.88
N PHE A 104 4.98 -5.74 11.23
CA PHE A 104 3.62 -6.22 10.99
C PHE A 104 2.76 -5.99 12.23
N TYR A 105 1.48 -5.73 11.98
CA TYR A 105 0.47 -5.63 13.02
C TYR A 105 -0.34 -6.92 13.03
N THR A 106 -0.46 -7.57 14.20
CA THR A 106 -1.25 -8.80 14.34
C THR A 106 -2.15 -8.78 15.57
N ASP A 107 -3.32 -9.42 15.41
CA ASP A 107 -4.28 -9.68 16.49
C ASP A 107 -4.07 -11.06 17.13
N VAL A 108 -3.05 -11.81 16.69
CA VAL A 108 -2.80 -13.18 17.14
C VAL A 108 -2.15 -13.21 18.54
N PRO A 109 -2.68 -14.00 19.49
CA PRO A 109 -2.09 -14.13 20.82
C PRO A 109 -0.65 -14.70 20.75
N PRO A 110 0.26 -14.25 21.63
CA PRO A 110 1.69 -14.62 21.57
C PRO A 110 1.95 -16.13 21.61
N ASP A 111 1.07 -16.88 22.28
CA ASP A 111 1.21 -18.34 22.46
C ASP A 111 0.78 -19.16 21.23
N LYS A 112 0.28 -18.53 20.16
CA LYS A 112 -0.23 -19.22 18.95
C LYS A 112 0.49 -18.85 17.66
N LEU A 113 1.57 -18.06 17.71
CA LEU A 113 2.33 -17.67 16.52
C LEU A 113 2.78 -18.86 15.66
N ARG A 114 3.07 -20.02 16.27
CA ARG A 114 3.48 -21.26 15.56
C ARG A 114 2.34 -22.13 15.03
N VAL A 115 1.08 -21.83 15.36
CA VAL A 115 -0.07 -22.68 14.99
C VAL A 115 -0.68 -22.23 13.66
N CYS A 116 -0.38 -21.02 13.20
CA CYS A 116 -0.86 -20.47 11.92
C CYS A 116 0.10 -20.74 10.74
N ASP A 117 1.19 -21.49 10.94
CA ASP A 117 2.11 -21.93 9.89
C ASP A 117 1.58 -23.17 9.09
N LEU A 118 0.29 -23.51 9.22
CA LEU A 118 -0.35 -24.69 8.60
C LEU A 118 -1.39 -24.33 7.54
#